data_AF-A0A347ZPD6-F1
#
_entry.id   AF-A0A347ZPD6-F1
#
_cell.length_a   1.000
_cell.length_b   1.000
_cell.length_c   1.000
_cell.angle_alpha   90.00
_cell.angle_beta   90.00
_cell.angle_gamma   90.00
#
_symmetry.space_group_name_H-M   'P 1'
#
loop_
_entity.id
_entity.type
_entity.pdbx_description
1 polymer ?
#
loop_
_entity_poly.entity_id
_entity_poly.type
_entity_poly.pdbx_seq_one_letter_code
_entity_poly.pdbx_strand_id
1 'polypeptide(L)'
;MRQKTILIASTLISLFVIGGVIGFIRAANNTNANELSPEVQAQIATREAAYNDLIAQANNQIQTLNEQVNALQDGKEIVNGQQTISVDEAVAAAQQSADSEDYLKGVPELASFEGQTVYSVNFTSGTVYVDAFNGEVLYSSIPIKIDNQQAVQIAADYLQVSDTSKANVQTVVVDGAEFYKVTLSNYVFYIDAYGNITKVQVIQYTSTSSSSSGSSSSRESGEREHEDEREDEHDDD
;
A
#
# COMPACT_ATOMS: atom_id res chain seq x y z
N MET A 1 -7.74 -24.21 -4.27
CA MET A 1 -8.55 -24.88 -5.31
C MET A 1 -10.03 -24.58 -5.06
N ARG A 2 -10.65 -23.72 -5.88
CA ARG A 2 -12.12 -23.62 -6.09
C ARG A 2 -12.38 -22.34 -6.89
N GLN A 3 -12.50 -22.45 -8.21
CA GLN A 3 -13.27 -21.51 -9.06
C GLN A 3 -13.37 -22.13 -10.46
N LYS A 4 -14.47 -22.83 -10.76
CA LYS A 4 -14.90 -23.16 -12.14
C LYS A 4 -16.39 -23.48 -12.15
N THR A 5 -17.23 -22.46 -12.07
CA THR A 5 -18.66 -22.54 -12.44
C THR A 5 -19.26 -21.16 -12.28
N ILE A 6 -19.34 -20.39 -13.37
CA ILE A 6 -20.44 -19.49 -13.76
C ILE A 6 -20.05 -19.03 -15.18
N LEU A 7 -20.34 -19.90 -16.13
CA LEU A 7 -20.43 -19.58 -17.55
C LEU A 7 -21.24 -20.74 -18.12
N ILE A 8 -22.23 -20.44 -18.96
CA ILE A 8 -23.34 -21.31 -19.42
C ILE A 8 -24.64 -21.08 -18.64
N ALA A 9 -25.29 -19.93 -18.88
CA ALA A 9 -26.72 -19.75 -18.65
C ALA A 9 -27.41 -18.98 -19.78
N SER A 10 -26.84 -18.96 -21.00
CA SER A 10 -27.35 -18.14 -22.11
C SER A 10 -27.48 -18.88 -23.45
N THR A 11 -27.68 -20.20 -23.43
CA THR A 11 -27.82 -21.01 -24.65
C THR A 11 -29.16 -21.74 -24.78
N LEU A 12 -30.12 -21.54 -23.86
CA LEU A 12 -31.40 -22.26 -23.88
C LEU A 12 -32.62 -21.42 -24.28
N ILE A 13 -32.50 -20.10 -24.46
CA ILE A 13 -33.65 -19.23 -24.82
C ILE A 13 -33.72 -18.93 -26.33
N SER A 14 -32.70 -19.26 -27.13
CA SER A 14 -32.71 -19.00 -28.58
C SER A 14 -33.46 -20.05 -29.43
N LEU A 15 -33.87 -21.18 -28.84
CA LEU A 15 -34.45 -22.30 -29.60
C LEU A 15 -35.99 -22.39 -29.59
N PHE A 16 -36.67 -21.51 -28.84
CA PHE A 16 -38.15 -21.52 -28.76
C PHE A 16 -38.87 -20.62 -29.77
N VAL A 17 -38.16 -19.78 -30.54
CA VAL A 17 -38.78 -18.84 -31.49
C VAL A 17 -38.92 -19.40 -32.92
N ILE A 18 -38.28 -20.54 -33.23
CA ILE A 18 -38.21 -21.06 -34.62
C ILE A 18 -39.22 -22.19 -34.92
N GLY A 19 -39.92 -22.72 -33.92
CA GLY A 19 -40.59 -24.03 -34.02
C GLY A 19 -42.11 -24.08 -34.23
N GLY A 20 -42.76 -23.17 -34.97
CA GLY A 20 -44.23 -23.17 -34.93
C GLY A 20 -45.04 -22.53 -36.06
N VAL A 21 -44.67 -22.68 -37.34
CA VAL A 21 -45.65 -22.57 -38.45
C VAL A 21 -45.25 -23.47 -39.64
N ILE A 22 -45.48 -24.78 -39.54
CA ILE A 22 -45.50 -25.68 -40.71
C ILE A 22 -46.87 -26.34 -40.76
N GLY A 23 -47.78 -25.74 -41.52
CA GLY A 23 -49.09 -26.30 -41.82
C GLY A 23 -49.78 -25.43 -42.86
N PHE A 24 -50.22 -26.05 -43.95
CA PHE A 24 -50.98 -25.48 -45.08
C PHE A 24 -50.21 -24.81 -46.22
N ILE A 25 -49.44 -25.56 -47.01
CA ILE A 25 -49.36 -25.31 -48.46
C ILE A 25 -49.38 -26.64 -49.22
N ARG A 26 -50.58 -27.16 -49.48
CA ARG A 26 -50.78 -28.15 -50.56
C ARG A 26 -52.22 -28.17 -51.08
N ALA A 27 -52.64 -27.07 -51.70
CA ALA A 27 -53.68 -27.06 -52.74
C ALA A 27 -53.91 -25.62 -53.24
N ALA A 28 -53.17 -25.20 -54.27
CA ALA A 28 -53.60 -24.17 -55.23
C ALA A 28 -52.48 -23.99 -56.27
N ASN A 29 -52.35 -24.97 -57.16
CA ASN A 29 -51.60 -24.74 -58.40
C ASN A 29 -52.56 -24.02 -59.35
N ASN A 30 -52.16 -22.83 -59.79
CA ASN A 30 -52.76 -21.96 -60.81
C ASN A 30 -53.93 -21.07 -60.39
N THR A 31 -53.63 -19.83 -59.95
CA THR A 31 -54.21 -18.61 -60.56
C THR A 31 -53.52 -17.34 -60.04
N ASN A 32 -53.09 -16.50 -60.98
CA ASN A 32 -52.98 -15.04 -60.93
C ASN A 32 -52.08 -14.35 -59.88
N ALA A 33 -51.27 -13.41 -60.40
CA ALA A 33 -50.50 -12.37 -59.70
C ALA A 33 -50.88 -12.09 -58.23
N ASN A 34 -50.21 -12.80 -57.32
CA ASN A 34 -49.45 -12.33 -56.16
C ASN A 34 -49.83 -10.99 -55.46
N GLU A 35 -51.11 -10.64 -55.34
CA GLU A 35 -51.54 -9.65 -54.34
C GLU A 35 -51.69 -10.35 -52.99
N LEU A 36 -50.74 -10.08 -52.08
CA LEU A 36 -50.84 -10.45 -50.67
C LEU A 36 -52.18 -9.94 -50.12
N SER A 37 -52.99 -10.81 -49.51
CA SER A 37 -54.24 -10.38 -48.91
C SER A 37 -53.97 -9.32 -47.82
N PRO A 38 -54.88 -8.35 -47.62
CA PRO A 38 -54.71 -7.28 -46.63
C PRO A 38 -54.40 -7.80 -45.22
N GLU A 39 -54.96 -8.97 -44.90
CA GLU A 39 -54.78 -9.67 -43.62
C GLU A 39 -53.34 -10.20 -43.44
N VAL A 40 -52.74 -10.70 -44.52
CA VAL A 40 -51.33 -11.12 -44.52
C VAL A 40 -50.40 -9.91 -44.42
N GLN A 41 -50.72 -8.78 -45.08
CA GLN A 41 -49.95 -7.54 -44.94
C GLN A 41 -49.99 -6.99 -43.50
N ALA A 42 -51.15 -7.01 -42.85
CA ALA A 42 -51.27 -6.58 -41.45
C ALA A 42 -50.45 -7.47 -40.50
N GLN A 43 -50.43 -8.78 -40.74
CA GLN A 43 -49.64 -9.73 -39.96
C GLN A 43 -48.13 -9.56 -40.19
N ILE A 44 -47.70 -9.23 -41.41
CA ILE A 44 -46.30 -8.91 -41.72
C ILE A 44 -45.88 -7.63 -40.98
N ALA A 45 -46.66 -6.56 -41.06
CA ALA A 45 -46.36 -5.29 -40.38
C ALA A 45 -46.24 -5.46 -38.85
N THR A 46 -47.10 -6.29 -38.26
CA THR A 46 -47.06 -6.59 -36.81
C THR A 46 -45.78 -7.34 -36.43
N ARG A 47 -45.35 -8.30 -37.25
CA ARG A 47 -44.08 -9.01 -37.04
C ARG A 47 -42.87 -8.10 -37.20
N GLU A 48 -42.86 -7.25 -38.24
CA GLU A 48 -41.76 -6.30 -38.47
C GLU A 48 -41.61 -5.33 -37.30
N ALA A 49 -42.72 -4.81 -36.74
CA ALA A 49 -42.68 -3.98 -35.54
C ALA A 49 -42.06 -4.71 -34.34
N ALA A 50 -42.52 -5.94 -34.06
CA ALA A 50 -41.98 -6.74 -32.96
C ALA A 50 -40.49 -7.07 -33.13
N TYR A 51 -40.02 -7.32 -34.36
CA TYR A 51 -38.60 -7.53 -34.63
C TYR A 51 -37.78 -6.26 -34.42
N ASN A 52 -38.30 -5.12 -34.84
CA ASN A 52 -37.61 -3.83 -34.64
C ASN A 52 -37.44 -3.52 -33.15
N ASP A 53 -38.48 -3.78 -32.33
CA ASP A 53 -38.40 -3.61 -30.87
C ASP A 53 -37.35 -4.53 -30.25
N LEU A 54 -37.30 -5.80 -30.68
CA LEU A 54 -36.32 -6.77 -30.19
C LEU A 54 -34.88 -6.40 -30.59
N ILE A 55 -34.68 -5.89 -31.81
CA ILE A 55 -33.38 -5.39 -32.26
C ILE A 55 -32.95 -4.18 -31.43
N ALA A 56 -33.86 -3.24 -31.16
CA ALA A 56 -33.56 -2.07 -30.33
C ALA A 56 -33.16 -2.49 -28.91
N GLN A 57 -33.88 -3.45 -28.32
CA GLN A 57 -33.56 -3.99 -27.00
C GLN A 57 -32.19 -4.69 -26.97
N ALA A 58 -31.90 -5.50 -27.98
CA ALA A 58 -30.61 -6.19 -28.12
C ALA A 58 -29.44 -5.20 -28.28
N ASN A 59 -29.62 -4.15 -29.08
CA ASN A 59 -28.60 -3.12 -29.27
C ASN A 59 -28.29 -2.37 -27.97
N ASN A 60 -29.32 -2.02 -27.20
CA ASN A 60 -29.13 -1.42 -25.87
C ASN A 60 -28.35 -2.36 -24.93
N GLN A 61 -28.69 -3.65 -24.93
CA GLN A 61 -28.00 -4.64 -24.10
C GLN A 61 -26.54 -4.84 -24.52
N ILE A 62 -26.25 -4.87 -25.83
CA ILE A 62 -24.88 -4.96 -26.37
C ILE A 62 -24.06 -3.74 -25.93
N GLN A 63 -24.66 -2.54 -25.95
CA GLN A 63 -23.97 -1.34 -25.51
C GLN A 63 -23.58 -1.42 -24.02
N THR A 64 -24.51 -1.81 -23.14
CA THR A 64 -24.22 -1.98 -21.71
C THR A 64 -23.15 -3.05 -21.46
N LEU A 65 -23.19 -4.16 -22.21
CA LEU A 65 -22.17 -5.20 -22.12
C LEU A 65 -20.80 -4.71 -22.60
N ASN A 66 -20.74 -3.92 -23.67
CA ASN A 66 -19.48 -3.35 -24.16
C ASN A 66 -18.87 -2.38 -23.14
N GLU A 67 -19.69 -1.57 -22.48
CA GLU A 67 -19.24 -0.70 -21.37
C GLU A 67 -18.67 -1.53 -20.22
N GLN A 68 -19.32 -2.62 -19.85
CA GLN A 68 -18.84 -3.53 -18.80
C GLN A 68 -17.55 -4.27 -19.19
N VAL A 69 -17.43 -4.72 -20.44
CA VAL A 69 -16.23 -5.40 -20.95
C VAL A 69 -15.05 -4.43 -20.99
N ASN A 70 -15.26 -3.18 -21.40
CA ASN A 70 -14.19 -2.17 -21.40
C ASN A 70 -13.71 -1.88 -19.97
N ALA A 71 -14.60 -1.77 -18.98
CA ALA A 71 -14.20 -1.59 -17.58
C ALA A 71 -13.34 -2.76 -17.06
N LEU A 72 -13.74 -4.00 -17.37
CA LEU A 72 -12.99 -5.19 -16.98
C LEU A 72 -11.61 -5.30 -17.66
N GLN A 73 -11.47 -4.81 -18.89
CA GLN A 73 -10.17 -4.79 -19.60
C GLN A 73 -9.18 -3.80 -18.98
N ASP A 74 -9.67 -2.70 -18.42
CA ASP A 74 -8.85 -1.71 -17.71
C ASP A 74 -8.60 -2.09 -16.23
N GLY A 75 -9.05 -3.27 -15.78
CA GLY A 75 -8.96 -3.68 -14.37
C GLY A 75 -9.81 -2.81 -13.44
N LYS A 76 -10.86 -2.17 -13.96
CA LYS A 76 -11.80 -1.32 -13.22
C LYS A 76 -13.08 -2.11 -12.95
N GLU A 77 -13.51 -2.17 -11.70
CA GLU A 77 -14.76 -2.79 -11.31
C GLU A 77 -15.88 -1.75 -11.19
N ILE A 78 -17.13 -2.17 -11.42
CA ILE A 78 -18.31 -1.35 -11.14
C ILE A 78 -18.85 -1.79 -9.79
N VAL A 79 -18.72 -0.94 -8.77
CA VAL A 79 -19.25 -1.17 -7.42
C VAL A 79 -20.37 -0.17 -7.17
N ASN A 80 -21.58 -0.65 -6.88
CA ASN A 80 -22.77 0.18 -6.65
C ASN A 80 -23.09 1.17 -7.80
N GLY A 81 -22.77 0.83 -9.04
CA GLY A 81 -23.01 1.69 -10.20
C GLY A 81 -21.98 2.80 -10.39
N GLN A 82 -20.93 2.85 -9.57
CA GLN A 82 -19.77 3.71 -9.75
C GLN A 82 -18.57 2.89 -10.22
N GLN A 83 -17.80 3.46 -11.14
CA GLN A 83 -16.57 2.86 -11.64
C GLN A 83 -15.43 3.10 -10.65
N THR A 84 -14.73 2.04 -10.27
CA THR A 84 -13.53 2.14 -9.46
C THR A 84 -12.34 2.57 -10.31
N ILE A 85 -11.29 3.06 -9.67
CA ILE A 85 -9.95 3.12 -10.26
C ILE A 85 -9.45 1.70 -10.54
N SER A 86 -8.44 1.61 -11.39
CA SER A 86 -7.73 0.37 -11.67
C SER A 86 -6.84 -0.03 -10.50
N VAL A 87 -6.51 -1.32 -10.44
CA VAL A 87 -5.55 -1.86 -9.47
C VAL A 87 -4.20 -1.14 -9.56
N ASP A 88 -3.72 -0.85 -10.78
CA ASP A 88 -2.44 -0.15 -10.99
C ASP A 88 -2.47 1.30 -10.49
N GLU A 89 -3.58 2.01 -10.70
CA GLU A 89 -3.80 3.35 -10.13
C GLU A 89 -3.77 3.30 -8.60
N ALA A 90 -4.41 2.30 -7.98
CA ALA A 90 -4.39 2.12 -6.54
C ALA A 90 -2.99 1.82 -6.00
N VAL A 91 -2.21 0.96 -6.68
CA VAL A 91 -0.80 0.70 -6.33
C VAL A 91 0.03 1.97 -6.42
N ALA A 92 -0.11 2.75 -7.50
CA ALA A 92 0.65 3.97 -7.70
C ALA A 92 0.34 5.03 -6.62
N ALA A 93 -0.92 5.16 -6.21
CA ALA A 93 -1.30 6.00 -5.09
C ALA A 93 -0.68 5.52 -3.78
N ALA A 94 -0.75 4.21 -3.50
CA ALA A 94 -0.25 3.63 -2.27
C ALA A 94 1.28 3.68 -2.14
N GLN A 95 2.02 3.59 -3.25
CA GLN A 95 3.48 3.67 -3.28
C GLN A 95 4.02 5.02 -2.75
N GLN A 96 3.21 6.09 -2.77
CA GLN A 96 3.60 7.38 -2.20
C GLN A 96 3.77 7.34 -0.68
N SER A 97 3.17 6.34 -0.01
CA SER A 97 3.27 6.12 1.43
C SER A 97 4.31 5.06 1.80
N ALA A 98 4.93 4.41 0.81
CA ALA A 98 5.88 3.32 1.01
C ALA A 98 7.31 3.81 0.79
N ASP A 99 8.26 3.27 1.58
CA ASP A 99 9.67 3.53 1.35
C ASP A 99 10.19 2.73 0.14
N SER A 100 11.33 3.15 -0.42
CA SER A 100 11.95 2.45 -1.57
C SER A 100 12.34 0.98 -1.30
N GLU A 101 12.42 0.60 -0.02
CA GLU A 101 12.73 -0.76 0.43
C GLU A 101 11.46 -1.63 0.59
N ASP A 102 10.28 -1.01 0.56
CA ASP A 102 9.01 -1.72 0.68
C ASP A 102 8.57 -2.35 -0.64
N TYR A 103 8.11 -3.60 -0.56
CA TYR A 103 7.58 -4.32 -1.70
C TYR A 103 6.15 -4.83 -1.46
N LEU A 104 5.38 -4.94 -2.54
CA LEU A 104 4.03 -5.48 -2.54
C LEU A 104 4.03 -6.96 -2.13
N LYS A 105 3.16 -7.33 -1.18
CA LYS A 105 2.97 -8.71 -0.72
C LYS A 105 1.87 -9.47 -1.48
N GLY A 106 1.28 -8.85 -2.49
CA GLY A 106 0.21 -9.43 -3.28
C GLY A 106 -0.43 -8.43 -4.23
N VAL A 107 -1.48 -8.87 -4.90
CA VAL A 107 -2.34 -7.99 -5.70
C VAL A 107 -3.26 -7.23 -4.74
N PRO A 108 -3.51 -5.93 -4.96
CA PRO A 108 -4.53 -5.21 -4.22
C PRO A 108 -5.91 -5.86 -4.32
N GLU A 109 -6.67 -5.79 -3.24
CA GLU A 109 -8.02 -6.35 -3.17
C GLU A 109 -9.02 -5.26 -2.74
N LEU A 110 -10.24 -5.32 -3.26
CA LEU A 110 -11.32 -4.47 -2.76
C LEU A 110 -11.73 -4.92 -1.36
N ALA A 111 -11.82 -3.95 -0.45
CA ALA A 111 -12.18 -4.15 0.94
C ALA A 111 -13.14 -3.04 1.40
N SER A 112 -13.69 -3.21 2.61
CA SER A 112 -14.42 -2.15 3.30
C SER A 112 -13.61 -1.64 4.48
N PHE A 113 -13.32 -0.35 4.50
CA PHE A 113 -12.62 0.34 5.59
C PHE A 113 -13.51 1.48 6.09
N GLU A 114 -13.90 1.43 7.36
CA GLU A 114 -14.80 2.41 7.98
C GLU A 114 -16.11 2.66 7.19
N GLY A 115 -16.63 1.62 6.53
CA GLY A 115 -17.84 1.69 5.70
C GLY A 115 -17.62 2.25 4.29
N GLN A 116 -16.40 2.61 3.91
CA GLN A 116 -16.03 3.04 2.57
C GLN A 116 -15.48 1.87 1.76
N THR A 117 -15.67 1.89 0.44
CA THR A 117 -15.08 0.89 -0.47
C THR A 117 -13.67 1.34 -0.82
N VAL A 118 -12.68 0.51 -0.52
CA VAL A 118 -11.26 0.84 -0.69
C VAL A 118 -10.52 -0.30 -1.39
N TYR A 119 -9.41 0.01 -2.04
CA TYR A 119 -8.37 -0.96 -2.32
C TYR A 119 -7.46 -1.11 -1.11
N SER A 120 -7.27 -2.35 -0.65
CA SER A 120 -6.28 -2.74 0.34
C SER A 120 -4.99 -3.13 -0.38
N VAL A 121 -3.96 -2.30 -0.23
CA VAL A 121 -2.65 -2.50 -0.84
C VAL A 121 -1.66 -2.94 0.24
N ASN A 122 -1.21 -4.20 0.17
CA ASN A 122 -0.36 -4.79 1.21
C ASN A 122 1.13 -4.68 0.82
N PHE A 123 1.91 -4.02 1.65
CA PHE A 123 3.37 -3.94 1.57
C PHE A 123 4.03 -4.78 2.67
N THR A 124 5.35 -4.89 2.61
CA THR A 124 6.19 -5.50 3.66
C THR A 124 6.03 -4.87 5.01
N SER A 125 6.05 -3.54 5.07
CA SER A 125 6.02 -2.78 6.33
C SER A 125 4.62 -2.41 6.78
N GLY A 126 3.57 -2.67 5.99
CA GLY A 126 2.20 -2.33 6.37
C GLY A 126 1.19 -2.47 5.24
N THR A 127 0.02 -1.88 5.44
CA THR A 127 -1.10 -1.87 4.48
C THR A 127 -1.53 -0.43 4.27
N VAL A 128 -1.83 -0.08 3.03
CA VAL A 128 -2.38 1.21 2.63
C VAL A 128 -3.79 1.00 2.11
N TYR A 129 -4.76 1.74 2.65
CA TYR A 129 -6.13 1.78 2.15
C TYR A 129 -6.30 2.99 1.24
N VAL A 130 -6.63 2.73 -0.01
CA VAL A 130 -6.83 3.73 -1.05
C VAL A 130 -8.31 3.75 -1.41
N ASP A 131 -8.95 4.90 -1.43
CA ASP A 131 -10.33 5.04 -1.89
C ASP A 131 -10.48 4.48 -3.30
N ALA A 132 -11.46 3.57 -3.47
CA ALA A 132 -11.59 2.82 -4.71
C ALA A 132 -12.09 3.67 -5.88
N PHE A 133 -12.58 4.89 -5.67
CA PHE A 133 -13.21 5.72 -6.71
C PHE A 133 -12.35 6.92 -7.11
N ASN A 134 -11.62 7.53 -6.17
CA ASN A 134 -10.82 8.72 -6.44
C ASN A 134 -9.30 8.52 -6.27
N GLY A 135 -8.86 7.38 -5.73
CA GLY A 135 -7.44 7.09 -5.53
C GLY A 135 -6.77 7.81 -4.36
N GLU A 136 -7.54 8.43 -3.47
CA GLU A 136 -7.03 9.08 -2.26
C GLU A 136 -6.57 8.04 -1.23
N VAL A 137 -5.41 8.26 -0.62
CA VAL A 137 -4.95 7.41 0.50
C VAL A 137 -5.70 7.81 1.76
N LEU A 138 -6.58 6.93 2.23
CA LEU A 138 -7.38 7.17 3.44
C LEU A 138 -6.61 6.83 4.71
N TYR A 139 -5.78 5.79 4.65
CA TYR A 139 -4.98 5.33 5.79
C TYR A 139 -3.75 4.55 5.33
N SER A 140 -2.64 4.72 6.06
CA SER A 140 -1.44 3.92 5.92
C SER A 140 -1.00 3.42 7.28
N SER A 141 -0.76 2.11 7.41
CA SER A 141 -0.07 1.54 8.58
C SER A 141 1.43 1.40 8.39
N ILE A 142 1.98 1.88 7.26
CA ILE A 142 3.43 1.86 7.01
C ILE A 142 4.10 2.83 7.99
N PRO A 143 5.04 2.38 8.83
CA PRO A 143 5.80 3.25 9.71
C PRO A 143 6.62 4.25 8.90
N ILE A 144 6.51 5.54 9.22
CA ILE A 144 7.26 6.60 8.56
C ILE A 144 8.65 6.66 9.18
N LYS A 145 9.70 6.49 8.38
CA LYS A 145 11.07 6.73 8.83
C LYS A 145 11.28 8.21 9.10
N ILE A 146 11.93 8.52 10.22
CA ILE A 146 12.33 9.89 10.54
C ILE A 146 13.62 10.24 9.83
N ASP A 147 13.88 11.52 9.60
CA ASP A 147 15.15 12.04 9.14
C ASP A 147 16.06 12.49 10.31
N ASN A 148 17.28 12.91 9.95
CA ASN A 148 18.28 13.43 10.89
C ASN A 148 17.77 14.62 11.73
N GLN A 149 16.97 15.52 11.14
CA GLN A 149 16.47 16.71 11.82
C GLN A 149 15.35 16.36 12.79
N GLN A 150 14.45 15.46 12.40
CA GLN A 150 13.40 14.92 13.25
C GLN A 150 14.01 14.15 14.44
N ALA A 151 15.08 13.39 14.23
CA ALA A 151 15.82 12.74 15.31
C ALA A 151 16.36 13.76 16.32
N VAL A 152 16.94 14.87 15.85
CA VAL A 152 17.40 15.97 16.72
C VAL A 152 16.22 16.59 17.48
N GLN A 153 15.08 16.80 16.83
CA GLN A 153 13.89 17.36 17.48
C GLN A 153 13.36 16.44 18.59
N ILE A 154 13.30 15.13 18.34
CA ILE A 154 12.89 14.14 19.35
C ILE A 154 13.81 14.18 20.57
N ALA A 155 15.12 14.28 20.37
CA ALA A 155 16.08 14.44 21.47
C ALA A 155 15.91 15.77 22.22
N ALA A 156 15.63 16.86 21.50
CA ALA A 156 15.41 18.18 22.08
C ALA A 156 14.14 18.24 22.93
N ASP A 157 13.04 17.66 22.43
CA ASP A 157 11.76 17.55 23.11
C ASP A 157 11.91 16.71 24.40
N TYR A 158 12.66 15.60 24.33
CA TYR A 158 12.95 14.77 25.51
C TYR A 158 13.65 15.56 26.63
N LEU A 159 14.61 16.42 26.29
CA LEU A 159 15.32 17.28 27.24
C LEU A 159 14.57 18.58 27.58
N GLN A 160 13.46 18.87 26.89
CA GLN A 160 12.73 20.14 26.96
C GLN A 160 13.63 21.35 26.67
N VAL A 161 14.54 21.23 25.68
CA VAL A 161 15.44 22.29 25.25
C VAL A 161 15.04 22.79 23.87
N SER A 162 15.07 24.12 23.67
CA SER A 162 14.74 24.73 22.37
C SER A 162 15.98 25.03 21.52
N ASP A 163 17.17 25.07 22.12
CA ASP A 163 18.42 25.33 21.40
C ASP A 163 19.05 24.00 20.92
N THR A 164 18.91 23.73 19.64
CA THR A 164 19.50 22.57 18.95
C THR A 164 20.72 22.94 18.12
N SER A 165 21.23 24.18 18.23
CA SER A 165 22.34 24.68 17.40
C SER A 165 23.64 23.89 17.55
N LYS A 166 23.81 23.22 18.70
CA LYS A 166 24.98 22.37 19.02
C LYS A 166 24.69 20.88 18.85
N ALA A 167 23.55 20.50 18.29
CA ALA A 167 23.23 19.10 18.04
C ALA A 167 24.17 18.52 16.99
N ASN A 168 24.65 17.30 17.23
CA ASN A 168 25.34 16.49 16.24
C ASN A 168 24.58 15.18 16.06
N VAL A 169 24.24 14.83 14.82
CA VAL A 169 23.54 13.58 14.50
C VAL A 169 24.40 12.75 13.56
N GLN A 170 24.50 11.47 13.85
CA GLN A 170 25.20 10.48 13.02
C GLN A 170 24.29 9.26 12.85
N THR A 171 24.10 8.83 11.61
CA THR A 171 23.48 7.55 11.32
C THR A 171 24.46 6.43 11.62
N VAL A 172 24.04 5.45 12.43
CA VAL A 172 24.82 4.27 12.79
C VAL A 172 23.98 3.02 12.55
N VAL A 173 24.60 1.96 12.03
CA VAL A 173 23.93 0.67 11.82
C VAL A 173 24.44 -0.31 12.87
N VAL A 174 23.52 -0.92 13.63
CA VAL A 174 23.81 -1.92 14.66
C VAL A 174 22.97 -3.15 14.37
N ASP A 175 23.61 -4.30 14.16
CA ASP A 175 22.95 -5.57 13.82
C ASP A 175 22.02 -5.48 12.59
N GLY A 176 22.35 -4.62 11.63
CA GLY A 176 21.56 -4.39 10.42
C GLY A 176 20.37 -3.44 10.60
N ALA A 177 20.14 -2.91 11.80
CA ALA A 177 19.15 -1.87 12.07
C ALA A 177 19.79 -0.48 12.07
N GLU A 178 19.12 0.49 11.47
CA GLU A 178 19.56 1.89 11.40
C GLU A 178 19.12 2.67 12.65
N PHE A 179 20.04 3.45 13.21
CA PHE A 179 19.82 4.33 14.34
C PHE A 179 20.42 5.71 14.09
N TYR A 180 19.79 6.73 14.66
CA TYR A 180 20.32 8.07 14.80
C TYR A 180 20.99 8.23 16.16
N LYS A 181 22.31 8.39 16.15
CA LYS A 181 23.09 8.79 17.31
C LYS A 181 23.11 10.31 17.41
N VAL A 182 22.26 10.87 18.27
CA VAL A 182 22.13 12.31 18.48
C VAL A 182 22.90 12.72 19.74
N THR A 183 23.91 13.57 19.59
CA THR A 183 24.60 14.23 20.70
C THR A 183 24.02 15.63 20.88
N LEU A 184 23.44 15.91 22.03
CA LEU A 184 22.84 17.20 22.36
C LEU A 184 23.15 17.55 23.82
N SER A 185 23.74 18.72 24.05
CA SER A 185 24.25 19.12 25.38
C SER A 185 25.26 18.09 25.93
N ASN A 186 24.99 17.49 27.09
CA ASN A 186 25.80 16.43 27.68
C ASN A 186 25.15 15.05 27.50
N TYR A 187 24.27 14.88 26.51
CA TYR A 187 23.52 13.65 26.30
C TYR A 187 23.80 13.07 24.92
N VAL A 188 23.83 11.74 24.85
CA VAL A 188 23.84 10.97 23.60
C VAL A 188 22.59 10.08 23.58
N PHE A 189 21.75 10.29 22.57
CA PHE A 189 20.56 9.50 22.29
C PHE A 189 20.84 8.53 21.15
N TYR A 190 20.31 7.32 21.27
CA TYR A 190 20.17 6.40 20.15
C TYR A 190 18.67 6.30 19.88
N ILE A 191 18.28 6.75 18.70
CA ILE A 191 16.90 6.79 18.24
C ILE A 191 16.80 5.85 17.05
N ASP A 192 15.84 4.93 17.04
CA ASP A 192 15.65 4.07 15.87
C ASP A 192 15.15 4.88 14.65
N ALA A 193 15.13 4.23 13.48
CA ALA A 193 14.67 4.85 12.24
C ALA A 193 13.23 5.37 12.29
N TYR A 194 12.42 4.98 13.29
CA TYR A 194 11.02 5.34 13.43
C TYR A 194 10.75 6.32 14.59
N GLY A 195 11.81 6.84 15.22
CA GLY A 195 11.72 7.86 16.26
C GLY A 195 11.62 7.37 17.69
N ASN A 196 11.78 6.08 17.95
CA ASN A 196 11.81 5.57 19.33
C ASN A 196 13.21 5.74 19.93
N ILE A 197 13.30 6.39 21.09
CA ILE A 197 14.55 6.48 21.85
C ILE A 197 14.82 5.11 22.50
N THR A 198 15.87 4.43 22.05
CA THR A 198 16.26 3.10 22.55
C THR A 198 17.28 3.20 23.68
N LYS A 199 18.09 4.26 23.71
CA LYS A 199 19.12 4.46 24.73
C LYS A 199 19.45 5.93 24.92
N VAL A 200 19.70 6.32 26.17
CA VAL A 200 20.20 7.66 26.54
C VAL A 200 21.46 7.49 27.40
N GLN A 201 22.50 8.25 27.09
CA GLN A 201 23.76 8.28 27.84
C GLN A 201 24.12 9.72 28.23
N VAL A 202 24.65 9.92 29.43
CA VAL A 202 25.19 11.21 29.88
C VAL A 202 26.70 11.22 29.69
N ILE A 203 27.22 12.21 29.00
CA ILE A 203 28.65 12.50 28.91
C ILE A 203 29.05 13.21 30.21
N GLN A 204 29.61 12.46 31.16
CA GLN A 204 30.30 13.07 32.29
C GLN A 204 31.73 13.37 31.89
N TYR A 205 32.09 14.64 31.82
CA TYR A 205 33.49 15.02 31.83
C TYR A 205 34.00 14.76 33.25
N THR A 206 34.77 13.69 33.45
CA THR A 206 35.64 13.62 34.62
C THR A 206 36.62 14.77 34.47
N SER A 207 36.37 15.86 35.18
CA SER A 207 37.38 16.88 35.40
C SER A 207 38.58 16.12 35.95
N THR A 208 39.62 15.93 35.14
CA THR A 208 40.92 15.53 35.66
C THR A 208 41.31 16.69 36.56
N SER A 209 40.99 16.59 37.84
CA SER A 209 41.54 17.44 38.87
C SER A 209 43.02 17.20 38.79
N SER A 210 43.72 18.07 38.06
CA SER A 210 45.14 18.29 38.24
C SER A 210 45.29 18.63 39.71
N SER A 211 45.61 17.61 40.51
CA SER A 211 46.05 17.75 41.87
C SER A 211 47.34 18.57 41.80
N SER A 212 47.18 19.88 41.89
CA SER A 212 48.22 20.81 42.27
C SER A 212 48.62 20.44 43.69
N SER A 213 49.47 19.41 43.79
CA SER A 213 50.27 19.10 44.96
C SER A 213 51.23 20.25 45.15
N GLY A 214 50.73 21.28 45.83
CA GLY A 214 51.52 22.37 46.38
C GLY A 214 52.60 21.77 47.25
N SER A 215 53.80 21.71 46.70
CA SER A 215 55.03 21.36 47.39
C SER A 215 55.31 22.43 48.44
N SER A 216 55.02 22.12 49.71
CA SER A 216 55.60 22.84 50.84
C SER A 216 56.78 22.05 51.38
N SER A 217 57.94 22.66 51.26
CA SER A 217 59.24 22.14 51.61
C SER A 217 59.52 22.11 53.12
N SER A 218 60.35 21.13 53.50
CA SER A 218 61.32 21.13 54.61
C SER A 218 60.82 21.00 56.06
N ARG A 219 60.99 19.80 56.64
CA ARG A 219 61.95 19.54 57.76
C ARG A 219 62.06 18.05 58.10
N GLU A 220 63.16 17.45 57.63
CA GLU A 220 64.17 16.74 58.42
C GLU A 220 63.71 15.74 59.51
N SER A 221 63.89 14.43 59.22
CA SER A 221 64.64 13.44 60.04
C SER A 221 64.09 12.02 59.82
N GLY A 222 64.97 11.07 59.51
CA GLY A 222 64.69 9.64 59.74
C GLY A 222 65.05 8.70 58.61
N GLU A 223 66.32 8.32 58.58
CA GLU A 223 66.88 7.08 58.04
C GLU A 223 65.89 5.89 58.01
N ARG A 224 65.85 5.15 56.89
CA ARG A 224 66.19 3.72 56.83
C ARG A 224 66.03 3.15 55.41
N GLU A 225 67.12 2.51 55.00
CA GLU A 225 67.30 1.58 53.90
C GLU A 225 66.18 0.53 53.84
N HIS A 226 65.77 0.14 52.63
CA HIS A 226 65.69 -1.28 52.24
C HIS A 226 65.44 -1.37 50.73
N GLU A 227 66.45 -1.91 50.07
CA GLU A 227 66.39 -2.56 48.77
C GLU A 227 65.31 -3.66 48.82
N ASP A 228 64.57 -3.85 47.72
CA ASP A 228 64.22 -5.17 47.19
C ASP A 228 63.62 -5.01 45.79
N GLU A 229 64.46 -5.37 44.83
CA GLU A 229 64.15 -5.73 43.46
C GLU A 229 63.07 -6.82 43.42
N ARG A 230 62.08 -6.73 42.51
CA ARG A 230 61.55 -7.88 41.73
C ARG A 230 60.92 -7.41 40.42
N GLU A 231 61.66 -7.70 39.35
CA GLU A 231 61.14 -8.02 38.03
C GLU A 231 60.26 -9.27 38.16
N ASP A 232 59.14 -9.32 37.44
CA ASP A 232 58.57 -10.58 36.94
C ASP A 232 57.73 -10.26 35.69
N GLU A 233 58.36 -10.53 34.56
CA GLU A 233 57.75 -10.75 33.25
C GLU A 233 56.79 -11.94 33.32
N HIS A 234 55.63 -11.85 32.66
CA HIS A 234 54.94 -13.04 32.17
C HIS A 234 54.14 -12.69 30.91
N ASP A 235 54.75 -13.02 29.78
CA ASP A 235 54.06 -13.49 28.58
C ASP A 235 53.29 -14.78 28.91
N ASP A 236 52.18 -15.02 28.22
CA ASP A 236 51.78 -16.36 27.75
C ASP A 236 50.60 -16.25 26.76
N ASP A 237 50.85 -16.75 25.53
CA ASP A 237 50.00 -17.37 24.50
C ASP A 237 48.55 -16.89 24.20
#